data_AF-A0A2V9JI96-F1
#
_entry.id   AF-A0A2V9JI96-F1
#
_cell.length_a   1.000
_cell.length_b   1.000
_cell.length_c   1.000
_cell.angle_alpha   90.00
_cell.angle_beta   90.00
_cell.angle_gamma   90.00
#
_symmetry.space_group_name_H-M   'P 1'
#
loop_
_entity.id
_entity.type
_entity.pdbx_description
1 polymer ?
#
loop_
_entity_poly.entity_id
_entity_poly.type
_entity_poly.pdbx_seq_one_letter_code
_entity_poly.pdbx_strand_id
1 'polypeptide(L)'
;FNRDIFPVLSNNCFQCHGPDKTTRMADLRLDVPEVALADRGGRFAVVPGRPERSELVRRITAADPAERMPPEKTGKRLTARQISLLKQWIAEGAAWEKHWAFVPPKRSSPPSVSAGGWPRNGIDHFILARLDSEGMKPSPEADRVSLIRRVTLDLTGLPPTPAEVDAFLADASAVAYERVLDRLLASPRYGERMALDWLDAARFADTHGYHIDAGRDMTRWRDWVIGAFNRNLPFDRFTIEQLAGDLLENATLEAKIASGFNRNHMINFEGGAIAEEYQTAYVLDRVNTTGAVWLGLTVGCAQCHNHKFDPVTQKEYYQLYAIFNTIPEKGLDGRAGNAAPFLSFPTREQEEARAKLKAAIESVERRLHAPMPDLEADQARWESTLRATKREAVWKPLDPKELRASGGSSLMRKPDLSILAGGPNPDTESYTITADAPLPRITALRLEVLPDESLNSRGPGRAENGDFVLTDLDVRCGETGKGAVVRSWPIKTATADYSQPGFPVLMAIDRVQKTGWGIEARVGERHFAIFEGDAPLETPPSARLTIRLDFRSDLPRHLLGRFRLSVTDSESPHSRDGLGSTLEKALLGEPGTRSPAEKRLLQTYFRESVSPATAAVARELPGLRASLAELE
;
A
#
# COMPACT_ATOMS: atom_id res chain seq x y z
N PHE A 1 -5.27 47.12 21.42
CA PHE A 1 -6.58 47.06 20.71
C PHE A 1 -7.26 45.69 20.78
N ASN A 2 -6.57 44.61 20.37
CA ASN A 2 -7.19 43.28 20.20
C ASN A 2 -7.85 42.67 21.45
N ARG A 3 -7.25 42.85 22.64
CA ARG A 3 -7.78 42.28 23.89
C ARG A 3 -9.07 42.95 24.35
N ASP A 4 -9.10 44.29 24.35
CA ASP A 4 -10.14 45.04 25.08
C ASP A 4 -11.11 45.79 24.15
N ILE A 5 -10.71 46.16 22.94
CA ILE A 5 -11.48 47.04 22.05
C ILE A 5 -12.15 46.24 20.94
N PHE A 6 -11.40 45.37 20.26
CA PHE A 6 -11.94 44.56 19.16
C PHE A 6 -13.19 43.75 19.57
N PRO A 7 -13.23 43.06 20.73
CA PRO A 7 -14.43 42.32 21.14
C PRO A 7 -15.65 43.23 21.35
N VAL A 8 -15.43 44.48 21.78
CA VAL A 8 -16.52 45.46 21.95
C VAL A 8 -17.07 45.87 20.60
N LEU A 9 -16.21 46.22 19.64
CA LEU A 9 -16.62 46.60 18.29
C LEU A 9 -17.26 45.44 17.52
N SER A 10 -16.68 44.25 17.59
CA SER A 10 -17.20 43.05 16.92
C SER A 10 -18.60 42.69 17.42
N ASN A 11 -18.78 42.61 18.74
CA ASN A 11 -20.04 42.18 19.32
C ASN A 11 -21.16 43.22 19.18
N ASN A 12 -20.82 44.52 19.20
CA ASN A 12 -21.82 45.58 19.28
C ASN A 12 -21.99 46.40 17.99
N CYS A 13 -21.01 46.41 17.08
CA CYS A 13 -20.96 47.37 15.98
C CYS A 13 -20.86 46.72 14.59
N PHE A 14 -20.07 45.66 14.41
CA PHE A 14 -19.74 45.13 13.07
C PHE A 14 -20.94 44.54 12.31
N GLN A 15 -22.01 44.17 13.00
CA GLN A 15 -23.24 43.73 12.34
C GLN A 15 -23.83 44.79 11.39
N CYS A 16 -23.71 46.09 11.72
CA CYS A 16 -24.20 47.18 10.87
C CYS A 16 -23.07 48.05 10.29
N HIS A 17 -21.87 47.99 10.87
CA HIS A 17 -20.72 48.82 10.48
C HIS A 17 -19.47 47.97 10.23
N GLY A 18 -19.66 46.80 9.63
CA GLY A 18 -18.61 45.81 9.38
C GLY A 18 -18.58 45.26 7.94
N PRO A 19 -17.95 44.10 7.71
CA PRO A 19 -17.59 43.58 6.38
C PRO A 19 -18.77 43.20 5.46
N ASP A 20 -19.92 42.83 6.01
CA ASP A 20 -21.13 42.56 5.25
C ASP A 20 -21.69 43.84 4.62
N LYS A 21 -21.95 43.83 3.31
CA LYS A 21 -22.52 44.99 2.59
C LYS A 21 -24.04 45.05 2.71
N THR A 22 -24.72 43.92 2.90
CA THR A 22 -26.19 43.82 2.86
C THR A 22 -26.85 44.43 4.09
N THR A 23 -26.13 44.42 5.22
CA THR A 23 -26.56 44.96 6.52
C THR A 23 -25.90 46.31 6.84
N ARG A 24 -25.03 46.80 5.95
CA ARG A 24 -24.19 47.98 6.21
C ARG A 24 -25.01 49.25 6.25
N MET A 25 -24.89 49.99 7.35
CA MET A 25 -25.50 51.29 7.53
C MET A 25 -24.49 52.41 7.33
N ALA A 26 -24.94 53.46 6.66
CA ALA A 26 -24.18 54.68 6.39
C ALA A 26 -22.83 54.43 5.68
N ASP A 27 -22.64 53.33 4.96
CA ASP A 27 -21.37 52.94 4.34
C ASP A 27 -20.15 53.06 5.29
N LEU A 28 -20.37 52.82 6.59
CA LEU A 28 -19.33 52.91 7.61
C LEU A 28 -18.74 51.53 7.89
N ARG A 29 -17.41 51.47 8.00
CA ARG A 29 -16.63 50.29 8.35
C ARG A 29 -15.75 50.60 9.55
N LEU A 30 -16.10 50.09 10.72
CA LEU A 30 -15.30 50.24 11.94
C LEU A 30 -14.20 49.18 12.07
N ASP A 31 -14.28 48.14 11.25
CA ASP A 31 -13.27 47.10 11.08
C ASP A 31 -12.14 47.51 10.12
N VAL A 32 -12.31 48.59 9.36
CA VAL A 32 -11.31 49.13 8.42
C VAL A 32 -10.84 50.50 8.91
N PRO A 33 -9.61 50.63 9.44
CA PRO A 33 -9.12 51.89 10.03
C PRO A 33 -9.25 53.07 9.07
N GLU A 34 -8.91 52.87 7.80
CA GLU A 34 -8.91 53.92 6.77
C GLU A 34 -10.32 54.51 6.57
N VAL A 35 -11.36 53.69 6.72
CA VAL A 35 -12.76 54.12 6.58
C VAL A 35 -13.29 54.74 7.88
N ALA A 36 -12.90 54.21 9.04
CA ALA A 36 -13.29 54.75 10.34
C ALA A 36 -12.68 56.14 10.62
N LEU A 37 -11.50 56.40 10.06
CA LEU A 37 -10.73 57.64 10.21
C LEU A 37 -10.98 58.65 9.08
N ALA A 38 -11.70 58.27 8.02
CA ALA A 38 -11.96 59.15 6.88
C ALA A 38 -12.87 60.33 7.25
N ASP A 39 -12.61 61.47 6.60
CA ASP A 39 -13.53 62.62 6.64
C ASP A 39 -14.83 62.30 5.90
N ARG A 40 -15.96 62.51 6.57
CA ARG A 40 -17.32 62.31 6.06
C ARG A 40 -18.11 63.62 6.06
N GLY A 41 -17.50 64.67 5.50
CA GLY A 41 -18.09 66.00 5.37
C GLY A 41 -17.95 66.82 6.65
N GLY A 42 -16.74 66.91 7.19
CA GLY A 42 -16.40 67.56 8.45
C GLY A 42 -16.68 66.71 9.69
N ARG A 43 -17.08 65.44 9.53
CA ARG A 43 -17.38 64.49 10.61
C ARG A 43 -16.54 63.24 10.45
N PHE A 44 -16.05 62.71 11.57
CA PHE A 44 -15.19 61.55 11.62
C PHE A 44 -15.80 60.53 12.56
N ALA A 45 -15.82 59.24 12.19
CA ALA A 45 -16.30 58.21 13.11
C ALA A 45 -15.36 58.10 14.31
N VAL A 46 -14.05 58.13 14.07
CA VAL A 46 -13.01 58.19 15.10
C VAL A 46 -12.00 59.28 14.75
N VAL A 47 -11.65 60.12 15.73
CA VAL A 47 -10.57 61.11 15.65
C VAL A 47 -9.49 60.73 16.67
N PRO A 48 -8.33 60.23 16.22
CA PRO A 48 -7.22 59.87 17.09
C PRO A 48 -6.85 61.00 18.06
N GLY A 49 -6.78 60.67 19.35
CA GLY A 49 -6.44 61.60 20.43
C GLY A 49 -7.57 62.56 20.84
N ARG A 50 -8.73 62.53 20.17
CA ARG A 50 -9.84 63.48 20.41
C ARG A 50 -11.20 62.75 20.52
N PRO A 51 -11.47 62.07 21.64
CA PRO A 51 -12.74 61.39 21.88
C PRO A 51 -13.96 62.31 21.72
N GLU A 52 -13.84 63.57 22.12
CA GLU A 52 -14.89 64.58 22.03
C GLU A 52 -15.25 65.00 20.60
N ARG A 53 -14.34 64.79 19.65
CA ARG A 53 -14.57 65.03 18.21
C ARG A 53 -14.96 63.76 17.45
N SER A 54 -15.02 62.62 18.12
CA SER A 54 -15.31 61.32 17.52
C SER A 54 -16.80 61.02 17.56
N GLU A 55 -17.43 60.86 16.39
CA GLU A 55 -18.87 60.55 16.30
C GLU A 55 -19.21 59.23 17.01
N LEU A 56 -18.30 58.24 17.00
CA LEU A 56 -18.47 56.99 17.74
C LEU A 56 -18.76 57.25 19.23
N VAL A 57 -18.00 58.13 19.88
CA VAL A 57 -18.18 58.46 21.29
C VAL A 57 -19.51 59.16 21.51
N ARG A 58 -19.85 60.13 20.65
CA ARG A 58 -21.14 60.84 20.69
C ARG A 58 -22.32 59.86 20.63
N ARG A 59 -22.26 58.89 19.71
CA ARG A 59 -23.32 57.89 19.48
C ARG A 59 -23.46 56.89 20.61
N ILE A 60 -22.37 56.37 21.17
CA ILE A 60 -22.45 55.40 22.28
C ILE A 60 -22.89 56.04 23.61
N THR A 61 -22.81 57.38 23.73
CA THR A 61 -23.27 58.12 24.92
C THR A 61 -24.47 59.03 24.68
N ALA A 62 -25.10 58.97 23.51
CA ALA A 62 -26.21 59.86 23.17
C ALA A 62 -27.37 59.69 24.16
N ALA A 63 -27.94 60.78 24.66
CA ALA A 63 -29.10 60.73 25.56
C ALA A 63 -30.36 60.26 24.82
N ASP A 64 -30.54 60.72 23.58
CA ASP A 64 -31.63 60.33 22.70
C ASP A 64 -31.48 58.87 22.23
N PRO A 65 -32.45 57.98 22.53
CA PRO A 65 -32.46 56.60 22.05
C PRO A 65 -32.42 56.47 20.52
N ALA A 66 -32.94 57.46 19.76
CA ALA A 66 -32.93 57.44 18.31
C ALA A 66 -31.53 57.67 17.71
N GLU A 67 -30.66 58.39 18.42
CA GLU A 67 -29.28 58.62 18.02
C GLU A 67 -28.29 57.61 18.63
N ARG A 68 -28.68 56.95 19.72
CA ARG A 68 -27.83 56.03 20.48
C ARG A 68 -27.48 54.78 19.69
N MET A 69 -26.21 54.41 19.74
CA MET A 69 -25.69 53.17 19.16
C MET A 69 -25.18 52.21 20.25
N PRO A 70 -25.43 50.90 20.14
CA PRO A 70 -26.29 50.23 19.16
C PRO A 70 -27.77 50.63 19.33
N PRO A 71 -28.59 50.61 18.26
CA PRO A 71 -30.01 50.94 18.35
C PRO A 71 -30.75 50.00 19.29
N GLU A 72 -31.76 50.50 20.02
CA GLU A 72 -32.49 49.70 21.02
C GLU A 72 -33.11 48.41 20.45
N LYS A 73 -33.57 48.45 19.19
CA LYS A 73 -34.12 47.28 18.48
C LYS A 73 -33.14 46.10 18.35
N THR A 74 -31.84 46.34 18.53
CA THR A 74 -30.83 45.26 18.50
C THR A 74 -30.75 44.50 19.83
N GLY A 75 -31.33 45.02 20.90
CA GLY A 75 -31.22 44.47 22.27
C GLY A 75 -29.83 44.60 22.89
N LYS A 76 -28.84 45.16 22.18
CA LYS A 76 -27.46 45.33 22.64
C LYS A 76 -27.27 46.67 23.32
N ARG A 77 -26.53 46.69 24.44
CA ARG A 77 -26.12 47.92 25.14
C ARG A 77 -24.68 47.77 25.60
N LEU A 78 -23.89 48.83 25.42
CA LEU A 78 -22.55 48.86 25.99
C LEU A 78 -22.63 49.09 27.50
N THR A 79 -21.80 48.37 28.23
CA THR A 79 -21.55 48.62 29.66
C THR A 79 -20.74 49.90 29.85
N ALA A 80 -20.79 50.49 31.05
CA ALA A 80 -19.98 51.65 31.40
C ALA A 80 -18.47 51.40 31.17
N ARG A 81 -18.00 50.17 31.47
CA ARG A 81 -16.62 49.76 31.22
C ARG A 81 -16.27 49.76 29.73
N GLN A 82 -17.14 49.22 28.88
CA GLN A 82 -16.91 49.19 27.42
C GLN A 82 -16.88 50.60 26.82
N ILE A 83 -17.78 51.49 27.27
CA ILE A 83 -17.76 52.90 26.86
C ILE A 83 -16.44 53.57 27.29
N SER A 84 -16.01 53.32 28.54
CA SER A 84 -14.74 53.86 29.05
C SER A 84 -13.54 53.38 28.24
N LEU A 85 -13.49 52.07 27.91
CA LEU A 85 -12.43 51.49 27.09
C LEU A 85 -12.37 52.13 25.69
N LEU A 86 -13.51 52.31 25.02
CA LEU A 86 -13.55 52.96 23.71
C LEU A 86 -13.09 54.42 23.77
N LYS A 87 -13.51 55.17 24.79
CA LYS A 87 -13.05 56.55 25.00
C LYS A 87 -11.54 56.62 25.25
N GLN A 88 -11.03 55.76 26.13
CA GLN A 88 -9.62 55.69 26.47
C GLN A 88 -8.78 55.33 25.25
N TRP A 89 -9.17 54.30 24.50
CA TRP A 89 -8.45 53.89 23.29
C TRP A 89 -8.40 55.01 22.24
N ILE A 90 -9.48 55.78 22.06
CA ILE A 90 -9.46 56.93 21.16
C ILE A 90 -8.52 58.02 21.70
N ALA A 91 -8.54 58.30 23.00
CA ALA A 91 -7.66 59.28 23.64
C ALA A 91 -6.18 58.90 23.50
N GLU A 92 -5.86 57.61 23.54
CA GLU A 92 -4.52 57.03 23.34
C GLU A 92 -4.08 57.02 21.87
N GLY A 93 -4.82 57.66 20.97
CA GLY A 93 -4.47 57.78 19.55
C GLY A 93 -5.14 56.73 18.65
N ALA A 94 -6.10 55.96 19.17
CA ALA A 94 -6.89 54.99 18.42
C ALA A 94 -6.04 54.02 17.59
N ALA A 95 -4.99 53.44 18.16
CA ALA A 95 -4.16 52.47 17.43
C ALA A 95 -4.99 51.21 17.10
N TRP A 96 -5.15 50.89 15.81
CA TRP A 96 -5.73 49.62 15.37
C TRP A 96 -4.66 48.54 15.29
N GLU A 97 -5.06 47.31 15.58
CA GLU A 97 -4.24 46.13 15.37
C GLU A 97 -5.04 45.12 14.54
N LYS A 98 -4.35 44.34 13.70
CA LYS A 98 -4.96 43.16 13.08
C LYS A 98 -5.26 42.13 14.15
N HIS A 99 -6.37 41.41 14.02
CA HIS A 99 -6.69 40.32 14.92
C HIS A 99 -5.53 39.31 14.97
N TRP A 100 -5.18 38.84 16.16
CA TRP A 100 -3.97 38.05 16.42
C TRP A 100 -3.88 36.79 15.55
N ALA A 101 -5.02 36.19 15.21
CA ALA A 101 -5.10 35.01 14.34
C ALA A 101 -4.62 35.26 12.90
N PHE A 102 -4.61 36.51 12.44
CA PHE A 102 -4.15 36.90 11.10
C PHE A 102 -2.75 37.55 11.10
N VAL A 103 -2.03 37.42 12.21
CA VAL A 103 -0.65 37.89 12.34
C VAL A 103 0.23 36.67 12.57
N PRO A 104 1.30 36.47 11.77
CA PRO A 104 2.22 35.35 11.98
C PRO A 104 2.76 35.33 13.42
N PRO A 105 2.65 34.20 14.14
CA PRO A 105 3.13 34.11 15.51
C PRO A 105 4.65 34.30 15.54
N LYS A 106 5.13 35.05 16.54
CA LYS A 106 6.55 35.27 16.80
C LYS A 106 6.92 34.62 18.12
N ARG A 107 8.07 33.95 18.16
CA ARG A 107 8.57 33.33 19.38
C ARG A 107 8.98 34.41 20.38
N SER A 108 8.27 34.48 21.52
CA SER A 108 8.59 35.39 22.61
C SER A 108 9.61 34.77 23.57
N SER A 109 10.47 35.61 24.17
CA SER A 109 11.29 35.18 25.30
C SER A 109 10.40 34.91 26.53
N PRO A 110 10.65 33.85 27.31
CA PRO A 110 9.95 33.60 28.57
C PRO A 110 10.10 34.79 29.53
N PRO A 111 9.06 35.14 30.30
CA PRO A 111 9.13 36.21 31.29
C PRO A 111 10.05 35.83 32.47
N SER A 112 10.64 36.86 33.10
CA SER A 112 11.34 36.70 34.37
C SER A 112 10.31 36.51 35.50
N VAL A 113 10.56 35.55 36.39
CA VAL A 113 9.62 35.12 37.43
C VAL A 113 10.28 35.02 38.80
N SER A 114 9.49 35.08 39.87
CA SER A 114 9.97 35.20 41.24
C SER A 114 10.65 33.94 41.79
N ALA A 115 10.27 32.74 41.31
CA ALA A 115 10.74 31.45 41.83
C ALA A 115 11.51 30.65 40.77
N GLY A 116 12.84 30.63 40.86
CA GLY A 116 13.72 30.01 39.85
C GLY A 116 13.70 28.48 39.75
N GLY A 117 13.00 27.77 40.64
CA GLY A 117 12.99 26.30 40.68
C GLY A 117 11.66 25.62 40.31
N TRP A 118 10.56 26.35 40.20
CA TRP A 118 9.26 25.78 39.84
C TRP A 118 9.09 25.59 38.33
N PRO A 119 9.44 26.57 37.47
CA PRO A 119 9.32 26.40 36.03
C PRO A 119 10.24 25.28 35.52
N ARG A 120 9.66 24.28 34.84
CA ARG A 120 10.38 23.19 34.17
C ARG A 120 10.54 23.43 32.67
N ASN A 121 9.62 24.20 32.07
CA ASN A 121 9.64 24.56 30.66
C ASN A 121 9.20 26.00 30.43
N GLY A 122 9.23 26.45 29.17
CA GLY A 122 8.88 27.83 28.81
C GLY A 122 7.43 28.24 29.12
N ILE A 123 6.47 27.31 29.08
CA ILE A 123 5.04 27.55 29.41
C ILE A 123 4.91 27.90 30.89
N ASP A 124 5.63 27.18 31.76
CA ASP A 124 5.58 27.39 33.20
C ASP A 124 6.02 28.80 33.60
N HIS A 125 6.96 29.40 32.87
CA HIS A 125 7.33 30.81 33.08
C HIS A 125 6.14 31.76 32.84
N PHE A 126 5.36 31.55 31.78
CA PHE A 126 4.20 32.39 31.49
C PHE A 126 3.09 32.20 32.53
N ILE A 127 2.87 30.97 32.98
CA ILE A 127 1.90 30.66 34.05
C ILE A 127 2.33 31.33 35.36
N LEU A 128 3.60 31.15 35.77
CA LEU A 128 4.10 31.70 37.02
C LEU A 128 4.14 33.24 36.99
N ALA A 129 4.50 33.87 35.88
CA ALA A 129 4.43 35.32 35.74
C ALA A 129 3.01 35.85 35.96
N ARG A 130 1.99 35.11 35.49
CA ARG A 130 0.59 35.48 35.74
C ARG A 130 0.23 35.31 37.22
N LEU A 131 0.59 34.18 37.83
CA LEU A 131 0.35 33.92 39.25
C LEU A 131 1.02 34.97 40.14
N ASP A 132 2.28 35.31 39.87
CA ASP A 132 3.04 36.35 40.56
C ASP A 132 2.30 37.71 40.49
N SER A 133 1.79 38.08 39.30
CA SER A 133 1.05 39.33 39.10
C SER A 133 -0.28 39.39 39.86
N GLU A 134 -0.85 38.22 40.18
CA GLU A 134 -2.11 38.08 40.92
C GLU A 134 -1.89 37.79 42.42
N GLY A 135 -0.63 37.72 42.87
CA GLY A 135 -0.30 37.35 44.25
C GLY A 135 -0.66 35.90 44.60
N MET A 136 -0.78 35.03 43.60
CA MET A 136 -1.10 33.62 43.76
C MET A 136 0.16 32.74 43.70
N LYS A 137 0.09 31.56 44.30
CA LYS A 137 1.15 30.54 44.24
C LYS A 137 0.65 29.31 43.46
N PRO A 138 1.54 28.56 42.79
CA PRO A 138 1.15 27.30 42.18
C PRO A 138 0.55 26.33 43.20
N SER A 139 -0.45 25.56 42.77
CA SER A 139 -1.02 24.47 43.56
C SER A 139 0.04 23.39 43.82
N PRO A 140 -0.03 22.68 44.96
CA PRO A 140 0.83 21.52 45.19
C PRO A 140 0.57 20.43 44.15
N GLU A 141 1.60 19.64 43.86
CA GLU A 141 1.49 18.47 42.99
C GLU A 141 0.51 17.45 43.59
N ALA A 142 -0.28 16.80 42.73
CA ALA A 142 -1.23 15.79 43.17
C ALA A 142 -0.51 14.55 43.71
N ASP A 143 -1.18 13.76 44.57
CA ASP A 143 -0.62 12.49 45.03
C ASP A 143 -0.40 11.51 43.86
N ARG A 144 0.51 10.56 44.03
CA ARG A 144 0.93 9.64 42.95
C ARG A 144 -0.23 8.83 42.38
N VAL A 145 -1.19 8.41 43.20
CA VAL A 145 -2.36 7.63 42.73
C VAL A 145 -3.26 8.51 41.87
N SER A 146 -3.51 9.75 42.30
CA SER A 146 -4.25 10.73 41.51
C SER A 146 -3.53 11.07 40.19
N LEU A 147 -2.20 11.22 40.21
CA LEU A 147 -1.40 11.54 39.03
C LEU A 147 -1.50 10.45 37.96
N ILE A 148 -1.20 9.19 38.30
CA ILE A 148 -1.27 8.10 37.32
C ILE A 148 -2.69 7.90 36.79
N ARG A 149 -3.71 8.06 37.64
CA ARG A 149 -5.11 7.95 37.21
C ARG A 149 -5.47 9.02 36.17
N ARG A 150 -5.14 10.29 36.45
CA ARG A 150 -5.46 11.42 35.54
C ARG A 150 -4.75 11.26 34.20
N VAL A 151 -3.43 11.06 34.24
CA VAL A 151 -2.63 11.01 33.02
C VAL A 151 -2.98 9.81 32.13
N THR A 152 -3.35 8.66 32.73
CA THR A 152 -3.79 7.48 31.95
C THR A 152 -5.13 7.74 31.28
N LEU A 153 -6.09 8.37 31.99
CA LEU A 153 -7.37 8.75 31.41
C LEU A 153 -7.22 9.79 30.30
N ASP A 154 -6.38 10.80 30.50
CA ASP A 154 -6.16 11.85 29.52
C ASP A 154 -5.52 11.28 28.24
N LEU A 155 -4.48 10.47 28.38
CA LEU A 155 -3.72 9.94 27.24
C LEU A 155 -4.35 8.73 26.57
N THR A 156 -5.12 7.90 27.28
CA THR A 156 -5.64 6.63 26.72
C THR A 156 -7.15 6.45 26.85
N GLY A 157 -7.85 7.34 27.55
CA GLY A 157 -9.28 7.21 27.82
C GLY A 157 -9.66 6.13 28.83
N LEU A 158 -8.69 5.37 29.35
CA LEU A 158 -8.92 4.26 30.28
C LEU A 158 -8.23 4.51 31.63
N PRO A 159 -8.73 3.94 32.73
CA PRO A 159 -8.01 3.96 34.01
C PRO A 159 -6.76 3.05 33.95
N PRO A 160 -5.74 3.33 34.77
CA PRO A 160 -4.60 2.43 34.92
C PRO A 160 -5.04 1.13 35.61
N THR A 161 -4.38 0.03 35.28
CA THR A 161 -4.53 -1.24 35.99
C THR A 161 -3.89 -1.17 37.38
N PRO A 162 -4.34 -1.99 38.36
CA PRO A 162 -3.71 -2.04 39.67
C PRO A 162 -2.19 -2.29 39.61
N ALA A 163 -1.74 -3.18 38.73
CA ALA A 163 -0.32 -3.48 38.56
C ALA A 163 0.50 -2.28 38.05
N GLU A 164 -0.07 -1.45 37.15
CA GLU A 164 0.58 -0.23 36.69
C GLU A 164 0.64 0.84 37.79
N VAL A 165 -0.39 0.91 38.66
CA VAL A 165 -0.37 1.77 39.85
C VAL A 165 0.72 1.31 40.80
N ASP A 166 0.76 0.03 41.16
CA ASP A 166 1.76 -0.53 42.08
C ASP A 166 3.18 -0.32 41.55
N ALA A 167 3.40 -0.57 40.25
CA ALA A 167 4.70 -0.34 39.60
C ALA A 167 5.10 1.14 39.67
N PHE A 168 4.17 2.07 39.41
CA PHE A 168 4.45 3.48 39.55
C PHE A 168 4.73 3.85 41.00
N LEU A 169 3.96 3.39 41.98
CA LEU A 169 4.18 3.69 43.40
C LEU A 169 5.52 3.16 43.91
N ALA A 170 5.98 2.01 43.39
CA ALA A 170 7.26 1.42 43.75
C ALA A 170 8.48 2.09 43.07
N ASP A 171 8.30 2.79 41.94
CA ASP A 171 9.40 3.49 41.26
C ASP A 171 9.75 4.80 41.99
N ALA A 172 10.81 4.75 42.80
CA ALA A 172 11.37 5.89 43.53
C ALA A 172 12.33 6.76 42.70
N SER A 173 12.52 6.48 41.41
CA SER A 173 13.40 7.29 40.56
C SER A 173 12.83 8.69 40.30
N ALA A 174 13.72 9.65 40.08
CA ALA A 174 13.34 11.03 39.76
C ALA A 174 12.60 11.17 38.42
N VAL A 175 12.57 10.11 37.60
CA VAL A 175 11.95 10.07 36.26
C VAL A 175 10.76 9.10 36.19
N ALA A 176 10.23 8.69 37.35
CA ALA A 176 9.16 7.70 37.44
C ALA A 176 7.90 8.14 36.68
N TYR A 177 7.58 9.44 36.70
CA TYR A 177 6.41 9.98 36.02
C TYR A 177 6.59 10.03 34.50
N GLU A 178 7.77 10.43 34.03
CA GLU A 178 8.16 10.45 32.62
C GLU A 178 8.13 9.04 32.02
N ARG A 179 8.55 8.01 32.77
CA ARG A 179 8.41 6.62 32.33
C ARG A 179 6.95 6.18 32.16
N VAL A 180 6.05 6.68 33.01
CA VAL A 180 4.61 6.46 32.83
C VAL A 180 4.13 7.16 31.55
N LEU A 181 4.54 8.41 31.32
CA LEU A 181 4.21 9.13 30.08
C LEU A 181 4.70 8.40 28.84
N ASP A 182 5.98 8.01 28.78
CA ASP A 182 6.57 7.31 27.64
C ASP A 182 5.83 6.01 27.33
N ARG A 183 5.49 5.24 28.38
CA ARG A 183 4.71 4.00 28.24
C ARG A 183 3.31 4.26 27.70
N LEU A 184 2.64 5.32 28.17
CA LEU A 184 1.29 5.68 27.72
C LEU A 184 1.29 6.21 26.28
N LEU A 185 2.26 7.06 25.92
CA LEU A 185 2.42 7.58 24.56
C LEU A 185 2.81 6.48 23.55
N ALA A 186 3.56 5.46 23.98
CA ALA A 186 3.90 4.29 23.17
C ALA A 186 2.76 3.27 23.03
N SER A 187 1.69 3.40 23.83
CA SER A 187 0.53 2.50 23.75
C SER A 187 -0.33 2.83 22.53
N PRO A 188 -0.80 1.82 21.75
CA PRO A 188 -1.71 2.05 20.63
C PRO A 188 -2.99 2.83 21.00
N ARG A 189 -3.43 2.70 22.25
CA ARG A 189 -4.59 3.39 22.83
C ARG A 189 -4.44 4.91 22.87
N TYR A 190 -3.19 5.41 22.84
CA TYR A 190 -2.95 6.85 22.75
C TYR A 190 -3.54 7.42 21.47
N GLY A 191 -3.20 6.83 20.31
CA GLY A 191 -3.76 7.24 19.03
C GLY A 191 -5.27 7.06 18.96
N GLU A 192 -5.82 5.99 19.55
CA GLU A 192 -7.28 5.78 19.64
C GLU A 192 -7.96 6.93 20.40
N ARG A 193 -7.42 7.31 21.56
CA ARG A 193 -7.96 8.41 22.38
C ARG A 193 -7.85 9.75 21.68
N MET A 194 -6.69 10.06 21.11
CA MET A 194 -6.44 11.35 20.45
C MET A 194 -7.22 11.51 19.14
N ALA A 195 -7.49 10.41 18.44
CA ALA A 195 -8.23 10.44 17.19
C ALA A 195 -9.71 10.81 17.37
N LEU A 196 -10.33 10.57 18.52
CA LEU A 196 -11.79 10.76 18.71
C LEU A 196 -12.26 12.15 18.27
N ASP A 197 -11.69 13.21 18.84
CA ASP A 197 -12.09 14.60 18.52
C ASP A 197 -11.82 14.92 17.05
N TRP A 198 -10.78 14.31 16.46
CA TRP A 198 -10.44 14.49 15.06
C TRP A 198 -11.43 13.79 14.12
N LEU A 199 -11.83 12.57 14.46
CA LEU A 199 -12.82 11.80 13.69
C LEU A 199 -14.16 12.54 13.66
N ASP A 200 -14.58 13.11 14.79
CA ASP A 200 -15.78 13.95 14.88
C ASP A 200 -15.64 15.21 14.01
N ALA A 201 -14.53 15.94 14.15
CA ALA A 201 -14.26 17.14 13.34
C ALA A 201 -14.21 16.84 11.83
N ALA A 202 -13.73 15.66 11.45
CA ALA A 202 -13.66 15.19 10.08
C ALA A 202 -14.99 14.63 9.54
N ARG A 203 -16.03 14.53 10.38
CA ARG A 203 -17.35 13.94 10.05
C ARG A 203 -17.28 12.44 9.74
N PHE A 204 -16.40 11.72 10.43
CA PHE A 204 -16.35 10.27 10.33
C PHE A 204 -17.66 9.66 10.81
N ALA A 205 -18.16 8.68 10.06
CA ALA A 205 -19.37 7.93 10.39
C ALA A 205 -19.37 6.62 9.60
N ASP A 206 -20.07 5.61 10.11
CA ASP A 206 -20.22 4.31 9.43
C ASP A 206 -21.31 4.33 8.33
N THR A 207 -22.02 5.46 8.18
CA THR A 207 -23.10 5.64 7.20
C THR A 207 -23.04 7.02 6.52
N HIS A 208 -23.88 7.24 5.49
CA HIS A 208 -23.85 8.45 4.67
C HIS A 208 -24.70 9.63 5.17
N GLY A 209 -25.58 9.46 6.17
CA GLY A 209 -26.22 10.56 6.92
C GLY A 209 -27.46 11.23 6.30
N TYR A 210 -27.94 10.80 5.12
CA TYR A 210 -29.18 11.28 4.47
C TYR A 210 -30.35 10.29 4.61
N HIS A 211 -31.46 10.49 3.89
CA HIS A 211 -32.64 9.62 3.94
C HIS A 211 -32.29 8.14 3.67
N ILE A 212 -31.51 7.87 2.61
CA ILE A 212 -30.95 6.53 2.38
C ILE A 212 -29.62 6.47 3.13
N ASP A 213 -29.70 6.17 4.42
CA ASP A 213 -28.55 6.06 5.33
C ASP A 213 -27.79 4.74 5.12
N ALA A 214 -27.32 4.53 3.89
CA ALA A 214 -26.56 3.34 3.54
C ALA A 214 -25.19 3.34 4.24
N GLY A 215 -24.69 2.13 4.54
CA GLY A 215 -23.36 1.96 5.13
C GLY A 215 -22.24 2.42 4.21
N ARG A 216 -21.15 2.90 4.81
CA ARG A 216 -19.89 3.22 4.14
C ARG A 216 -18.71 2.66 4.93
N ASP A 217 -17.68 2.23 4.24
CA ASP A 217 -16.42 1.78 4.84
C ASP A 217 -15.35 2.86 4.74
N MET A 218 -15.10 3.53 5.86
CA MET A 218 -14.00 4.47 6.04
C MET A 218 -13.00 3.97 7.08
N THR A 219 -13.01 2.67 7.40
CA THR A 219 -12.20 2.08 8.49
C THR A 219 -10.71 2.27 8.27
N ARG A 220 -10.22 2.08 7.03
CA ARG A 220 -8.81 2.30 6.69
C ARG A 220 -8.37 3.75 6.89
N TRP A 221 -9.24 4.72 6.60
CA TRP A 221 -8.95 6.14 6.87
C TRP A 221 -8.92 6.42 8.39
N ARG A 222 -9.87 5.88 9.15
CA ARG A 222 -9.87 5.98 10.62
C ARG A 222 -8.57 5.40 11.22
N ASP A 223 -8.19 4.21 10.78
CA ASP A 223 -7.00 3.52 11.27
C ASP A 223 -5.73 4.29 10.87
N TRP A 224 -5.71 4.93 9.69
CA TRP A 224 -4.64 5.83 9.30
C TRP A 224 -4.52 7.03 10.26
N VAL A 225 -5.65 7.66 10.66
CA VAL A 225 -5.64 8.78 11.63
C VAL A 225 -5.09 8.31 12.99
N ILE A 226 -5.55 7.17 13.49
CA ILE A 226 -5.05 6.56 14.73
C ILE A 226 -3.54 6.30 14.63
N GLY A 227 -3.11 5.73 13.50
CA GLY A 227 -1.70 5.48 13.20
C GLY A 227 -0.87 6.76 13.10
N ALA A 228 -1.42 7.86 12.58
CA ALA A 228 -0.73 9.14 12.47
C ALA A 228 -0.41 9.73 13.85
N PHE A 229 -1.35 9.65 14.80
CA PHE A 229 -1.08 10.03 16.20
C PHE A 229 -0.03 9.13 16.85
N ASN A 230 -0.17 7.81 16.71
CA ASN A 230 0.77 6.85 17.31
C ASN A 230 2.20 6.96 16.77
N ARG A 231 2.38 7.36 15.50
CA ARG A 231 3.70 7.61 14.91
C ARG A 231 4.18 9.05 15.10
N ASN A 232 3.42 9.89 15.80
CA ASN A 232 3.69 11.32 15.99
C ASN A 232 3.98 12.03 14.65
N LEU A 233 3.09 11.84 13.66
CA LEU A 233 3.26 12.43 12.34
C LEU A 233 3.30 13.97 12.44
N PRO A 234 4.32 14.63 11.86
CA PRO A 234 4.38 16.09 11.86
C PRO A 234 3.10 16.72 11.29
N PHE A 235 2.61 17.77 11.95
CA PHE A 235 1.30 18.37 11.63
C PHE A 235 1.23 18.95 10.22
N ASP A 236 2.34 19.48 9.70
CA ASP A 236 2.46 19.92 8.31
C ASP A 236 2.24 18.76 7.33
N ARG A 237 2.86 17.61 7.60
CA ARG A 237 2.69 16.42 6.76
C ARG A 237 1.29 15.84 6.87
N PHE A 238 0.75 15.76 8.09
CA PHE A 238 -0.62 15.33 8.36
C PHE A 238 -1.65 16.19 7.62
N THR A 239 -1.43 17.52 7.60
CA THR A 239 -2.26 18.48 6.86
C THR A 239 -2.22 18.24 5.36
N ILE A 240 -1.03 18.08 4.79
CA ILE A 240 -0.86 17.85 3.35
C ILE A 240 -1.49 16.53 2.92
N GLU A 241 -1.24 15.44 3.65
CA GLU A 241 -1.77 14.12 3.30
C GLU A 241 -3.30 14.05 3.41
N GLN A 242 -3.92 14.66 4.43
CA GLN A 242 -5.37 14.71 4.58
C GLN A 242 -6.07 15.57 3.51
N LEU A 243 -5.46 16.69 3.11
CA LEU A 243 -6.09 17.61 2.16
C LEU A 243 -5.81 17.25 0.69
N ALA A 244 -4.64 16.69 0.39
CA ALA A 244 -4.15 16.53 -0.97
C ALA A 244 -3.20 15.33 -1.16
N GLY A 245 -3.27 14.31 -0.30
CA GLY A 245 -2.36 13.16 -0.34
C GLY A 245 -2.38 12.39 -1.66
N ASP A 246 -3.53 12.33 -2.35
CA ASP A 246 -3.69 11.73 -3.68
C ASP A 246 -3.09 12.58 -4.81
N LEU A 247 -2.85 13.87 -4.57
CA LEU A 247 -2.24 14.80 -5.52
C LEU A 247 -0.71 14.89 -5.38
N LEU A 248 -0.11 14.18 -4.41
CA LEU A 248 1.33 14.14 -4.25
C LEU A 248 2.00 13.38 -5.41
N GLU A 249 3.17 13.87 -5.84
CA GLU A 249 4.04 13.13 -6.75
C GLU A 249 4.40 11.77 -6.13
N ASN A 250 4.15 10.68 -6.87
CA ASN A 250 4.30 9.31 -6.38
C ASN A 250 3.50 9.01 -5.10
N ALA A 251 2.26 9.52 -5.01
CA ALA A 251 1.36 9.28 -3.89
C ALA A 251 1.34 7.81 -3.46
N THR A 252 1.81 7.56 -2.23
CA THR A 252 1.76 6.24 -1.60
C THR A 252 0.31 5.84 -1.34
N LEU A 253 0.08 4.55 -1.10
CA LEU A 253 -1.25 4.09 -0.72
C LEU A 253 -1.75 4.78 0.55
N GLU A 254 -0.90 4.93 1.56
CA GLU A 254 -1.20 5.65 2.80
C GLU A 254 -1.60 7.11 2.56
N ALA A 255 -0.90 7.82 1.66
CA ALA A 255 -1.24 9.21 1.33
C ALA A 255 -2.60 9.31 0.63
N LYS A 256 -2.93 8.34 -0.24
CA LYS A 256 -4.26 8.25 -0.87
C LYS A 256 -5.36 7.88 0.12
N ILE A 257 -5.06 7.04 1.12
CA ILE A 257 -5.98 6.76 2.22
C ILE A 257 -6.24 8.05 2.98
N ALA A 258 -5.18 8.77 3.38
CA ALA A 258 -5.27 10.00 4.16
C ALA A 258 -6.18 11.05 3.52
N SER A 259 -6.13 11.23 2.19
CA SER A 259 -6.99 12.20 1.51
C SER A 259 -8.50 11.86 1.55
N GLY A 260 -8.84 10.70 2.10
CA GLY A 260 -10.19 10.30 2.50
C GLY A 260 -10.91 11.28 3.44
N PHE A 261 -10.22 12.22 4.10
CA PHE A 261 -10.86 13.33 4.84
C PHE A 261 -11.88 14.08 3.98
N ASN A 262 -11.53 14.31 2.71
CA ASN A 262 -12.40 14.97 1.74
C ASN A 262 -13.60 14.09 1.31
N ARG A 263 -13.69 12.84 1.75
CA ARG A 263 -14.76 11.89 1.40
C ARG A 263 -15.69 11.56 2.57
N ASN A 264 -15.42 12.11 3.75
CA ASN A 264 -16.27 11.93 4.93
C ASN A 264 -17.55 12.77 4.91
N HIS A 265 -17.75 13.65 3.93
CA HIS A 265 -19.02 14.37 3.76
C HIS A 265 -20.20 13.40 3.63
N MET A 266 -21.39 13.87 3.97
CA MET A 266 -22.62 13.10 3.75
C MET A 266 -22.86 12.89 2.25
N ILE A 267 -23.44 11.75 1.87
CA ILE A 267 -23.74 11.41 0.49
C ILE A 267 -25.21 10.98 0.36
N ASN A 268 -25.89 11.52 -0.63
CA ASN A 268 -27.31 11.25 -0.86
C ASN A 268 -27.49 10.25 -2.01
N PHE A 269 -28.55 9.46 -1.91
CA PHE A 269 -29.05 8.63 -3.00
C PHE A 269 -30.60 8.62 -3.03
N GLU A 270 -31.24 9.68 -2.55
CA GLU A 270 -32.70 9.74 -2.50
C GLU A 270 -33.33 9.83 -3.90
N GLY A 271 -34.45 9.14 -4.09
CA GLY A 271 -35.22 9.24 -5.33
C GLY A 271 -35.81 10.64 -5.50
N GLY A 272 -35.57 11.26 -6.67
CA GLY A 272 -36.04 12.62 -6.96
C GLY A 272 -35.05 13.72 -6.58
N ALA A 273 -33.92 13.38 -5.96
CA ALA A 273 -32.83 14.32 -5.74
C ALA A 273 -32.17 14.76 -7.06
N ILE A 274 -31.69 16.00 -7.11
CA ILE A 274 -30.98 16.56 -8.25
C ILE A 274 -29.48 16.35 -8.04
N ALA A 275 -28.84 15.59 -8.93
CA ALA A 275 -27.41 15.28 -8.83
C ALA A 275 -26.52 16.53 -8.68
N GLU A 276 -26.75 17.55 -9.51
CA GLU A 276 -25.96 18.79 -9.48
C GLU A 276 -26.09 19.56 -8.15
N GLU A 277 -27.28 19.52 -7.53
CA GLU A 277 -27.53 20.16 -6.23
C GLU A 277 -26.66 19.51 -5.15
N TYR A 278 -26.62 18.18 -5.13
CA TYR A 278 -25.84 17.45 -4.14
C TYR A 278 -24.34 17.47 -4.42
N GLN A 279 -23.91 17.47 -5.68
CA GLN A 279 -22.51 17.73 -6.02
C GLN A 279 -22.08 19.09 -5.47
N THR A 280 -22.91 20.13 -5.63
CA THR A 280 -22.67 21.44 -5.03
C THR A 280 -22.63 21.34 -3.50
N ALA A 281 -23.58 20.64 -2.86
CA ALA A 281 -23.61 20.46 -1.42
C ALA A 281 -22.34 19.78 -0.86
N TYR A 282 -21.79 18.78 -1.57
CA TYR A 282 -20.57 18.08 -1.15
C TYR A 282 -19.35 19.00 -1.19
N VAL A 283 -19.22 19.82 -2.24
CA VAL A 283 -18.15 20.81 -2.33
C VAL A 283 -18.29 21.86 -1.23
N LEU A 284 -19.50 22.37 -0.98
CA LEU A 284 -19.76 23.33 0.12
C LEU A 284 -19.36 22.73 1.47
N ASP A 285 -19.71 21.47 1.72
CA ASP A 285 -19.36 20.78 2.96
C ASP A 285 -17.84 20.64 3.16
N ARG A 286 -17.09 20.30 2.09
CA ARG A 286 -15.61 20.29 2.12
C ARG A 286 -15.01 21.66 2.43
N VAL A 287 -15.51 22.71 1.77
CA VAL A 287 -15.06 24.10 2.01
C VAL A 287 -15.31 24.50 3.46
N ASN A 288 -16.53 24.26 3.94
CA ASN A 288 -16.94 24.64 5.29
C ASN A 288 -16.16 23.88 6.36
N THR A 289 -15.96 22.58 6.17
CA THR A 289 -15.23 21.73 7.12
C THR A 289 -13.75 22.07 7.14
N THR A 290 -13.14 22.28 5.97
CA THR A 290 -11.74 22.71 5.90
C THR A 290 -11.55 24.06 6.59
N GLY A 291 -12.43 25.02 6.34
CA GLY A 291 -12.39 26.33 7.01
C GLY A 291 -12.54 26.22 8.53
N ALA A 292 -13.51 25.42 8.99
CA ALA A 292 -13.77 25.26 10.42
C ALA A 292 -12.60 24.55 11.13
N VAL A 293 -12.12 23.44 10.58
CA VAL A 293 -11.21 22.56 11.31
C VAL A 293 -9.73 22.96 11.14
N TRP A 294 -9.31 23.50 9.98
CA TRP A 294 -7.91 23.87 9.74
C TRP A 294 -7.65 25.35 9.98
N LEU A 295 -8.60 26.21 9.59
CA LEU A 295 -8.43 27.65 9.74
C LEU A 295 -9.03 28.17 11.05
N GLY A 296 -9.89 27.40 11.72
CA GLY A 296 -10.66 27.87 12.87
C GLY A 296 -11.65 28.98 12.51
N LEU A 297 -12.10 29.02 11.24
CA LEU A 297 -12.96 30.07 10.70
C LEU A 297 -14.30 29.51 10.21
N THR A 298 -15.38 30.21 10.52
CA THR A 298 -16.73 29.88 10.04
C THR A 298 -16.97 30.39 8.62
N VAL A 299 -16.15 29.95 7.67
CA VAL A 299 -16.21 30.42 6.27
C VAL A 299 -17.57 30.19 5.61
N GLY A 300 -18.39 29.26 6.11
CA GLY A 300 -19.74 28.99 5.59
C GLY A 300 -20.69 30.18 5.62
N CYS A 301 -20.51 31.17 6.50
CA CYS A 301 -21.30 32.41 6.41
C CYS A 301 -21.01 33.18 5.10
N ALA A 302 -19.81 33.01 4.53
CA ALA A 302 -19.41 33.67 3.31
C ALA A 302 -20.08 33.09 2.05
N GLN A 303 -20.80 31.96 2.16
CA GLN A 303 -21.51 31.32 1.06
C GLN A 303 -22.56 32.24 0.45
N CYS A 304 -23.39 32.89 1.28
CA CYS A 304 -24.52 33.70 0.81
C CYS A 304 -24.24 35.21 0.74
N HIS A 305 -23.29 35.71 1.53
CA HIS A 305 -22.91 37.12 1.63
C HIS A 305 -21.46 37.23 2.11
N ASN A 306 -20.83 38.41 2.13
CA ASN A 306 -19.51 38.53 2.79
C ASN A 306 -19.63 38.16 4.28
N HIS A 307 -18.64 37.48 4.85
CA HIS A 307 -18.67 37.09 6.25
C HIS A 307 -18.92 38.30 7.17
N LYS A 308 -19.72 38.13 8.23
CA LYS A 308 -20.21 39.25 9.07
C LYS A 308 -19.16 39.85 10.00
N PHE A 309 -18.17 39.05 10.38
CA PHE A 309 -17.16 39.41 11.39
C PHE A 309 -15.73 39.24 10.87
N ASP A 310 -15.42 38.05 10.36
CA ASP A 310 -14.12 37.75 9.74
C ASP A 310 -13.92 38.36 8.34
N PRO A 311 -12.67 38.62 7.94
CA PRO A 311 -12.33 39.26 6.67
C PRO A 311 -12.37 38.27 5.50
N VAL A 312 -13.49 37.57 5.32
CA VAL A 312 -13.70 36.63 4.21
C VAL A 312 -14.85 37.14 3.34
N THR A 313 -14.54 37.47 2.09
CA THR A 313 -15.56 37.86 1.11
C THR A 313 -16.25 36.66 0.50
N GLN A 314 -17.47 36.84 0.00
CA GLN A 314 -18.17 35.80 -0.76
C GLN A 314 -17.37 35.38 -2.00
N LYS A 315 -16.67 36.33 -2.64
CA LYS A 315 -15.81 36.02 -3.78
C LYS A 315 -14.70 35.03 -3.39
N GLU A 316 -14.03 35.26 -2.27
CA GLU A 316 -12.97 34.38 -1.77
C GLU A 316 -13.53 33.00 -1.37
N TYR A 317 -14.75 32.93 -0.82
CA TYR A 317 -15.43 31.66 -0.55
C TYR A 317 -15.57 30.83 -1.82
N TYR A 318 -16.05 31.42 -2.92
CA TYR A 318 -16.19 30.70 -4.19
C TYR A 318 -14.86 30.45 -4.91
N GLN A 319 -13.80 31.19 -4.59
CA GLN A 319 -12.44 30.84 -5.03
C GLN A 319 -11.93 29.59 -4.30
N LEU A 320 -12.22 29.44 -3.00
CA LEU A 320 -11.93 28.22 -2.25
C LEU A 320 -12.79 27.05 -2.72
N TYR A 321 -14.09 27.28 -3.00
CA TYR A 321 -14.98 26.32 -3.63
C TYR A 321 -14.39 25.73 -4.92
N ALA A 322 -13.82 26.58 -5.78
CA ALA A 322 -13.25 26.15 -7.04
C ALA A 322 -12.10 25.14 -6.89
N ILE A 323 -11.36 25.17 -5.76
CA ILE A 323 -10.29 24.20 -5.47
C ILE A 323 -10.88 22.80 -5.25
N PHE A 324 -12.00 22.70 -4.53
CA PHE A 324 -12.63 21.42 -4.22
C PHE A 324 -13.59 20.93 -5.32
N ASN A 325 -14.06 21.84 -6.18
CA ASN A 325 -14.92 21.53 -7.32
C ASN A 325 -14.16 20.96 -8.54
N THR A 326 -13.16 20.12 -8.28
CA THR A 326 -12.38 19.42 -9.31
C THR A 326 -12.47 17.90 -9.18
N ILE A 327 -13.20 17.41 -8.17
CA ILE A 327 -13.39 15.99 -7.89
C ILE A 327 -14.51 15.47 -8.81
N PRO A 328 -14.29 14.39 -9.59
CA PRO A 328 -15.27 13.88 -10.55
C PRO A 328 -16.36 13.03 -9.89
N GLU A 329 -17.03 13.58 -8.87
CA GLU A 329 -18.16 12.96 -8.19
C GLU A 329 -19.50 13.29 -8.87
N LYS A 330 -20.54 12.49 -8.59
CA LYS A 330 -21.81 12.54 -9.34
C LYS A 330 -23.01 13.08 -8.54
N GLY A 331 -22.83 13.49 -7.29
CA GLY A 331 -23.92 14.01 -6.44
C GLY A 331 -24.98 12.98 -6.01
N LEU A 332 -25.00 11.76 -6.56
CA LEU A 332 -25.91 10.67 -6.20
C LEU A 332 -25.20 9.31 -6.32
N ASP A 333 -24.26 9.04 -5.42
CA ASP A 333 -23.43 7.85 -5.49
C ASP A 333 -23.13 7.30 -4.10
N GLY A 334 -23.95 6.37 -3.62
CA GLY A 334 -23.79 5.80 -2.27
C GLY A 334 -24.81 4.73 -1.91
N ARG A 335 -25.61 4.27 -2.88
CA ARG A 335 -26.71 3.33 -2.65
C ARG A 335 -26.26 1.99 -2.05
N ALA A 336 -25.10 1.52 -2.48
CA ALA A 336 -24.62 0.16 -2.24
C ALA A 336 -23.27 0.13 -1.50
N GLY A 337 -22.95 1.18 -0.75
CA GLY A 337 -21.66 1.34 -0.10
C GLY A 337 -21.05 2.71 -0.39
N ASN A 338 -19.71 2.77 -0.44
CA ASN A 338 -18.99 4.00 -0.75
C ASN A 338 -19.31 4.51 -2.16
N ALA A 339 -19.23 5.83 -2.35
CA ALA A 339 -19.18 6.42 -3.68
C ALA A 339 -17.93 5.95 -4.44
N ALA A 340 -17.96 5.96 -5.77
CA ALA A 340 -16.74 5.89 -6.56
C ALA A 340 -15.89 7.17 -6.40
N PRO A 341 -14.56 7.11 -6.60
CA PRO A 341 -13.74 5.93 -6.87
C PRO A 341 -13.46 5.10 -5.60
N PHE A 342 -13.06 3.84 -5.82
CA PHE A 342 -12.68 2.91 -4.75
C PHE A 342 -11.18 2.70 -4.72
N LEU A 343 -10.63 2.50 -3.53
CA LEU A 343 -9.31 1.92 -3.34
C LEU A 343 -9.52 0.47 -2.88
N SER A 344 -8.92 -0.47 -3.59
CA SER A 344 -8.95 -1.89 -3.21
C SER A 344 -7.83 -2.17 -2.23
N PHE A 345 -8.15 -2.86 -1.14
CA PHE A 345 -7.19 -3.25 -0.11
C PHE A 345 -7.32 -4.74 0.16
N PRO A 346 -6.20 -5.42 0.51
CA PRO A 346 -6.31 -6.72 1.12
C PRO A 346 -7.10 -6.60 2.43
N THR A 347 -7.92 -7.59 2.76
CA THR A 347 -8.48 -7.71 4.10
C THR A 347 -7.37 -7.98 5.12
N ARG A 348 -7.67 -7.86 6.41
CA ARG A 348 -6.71 -8.20 7.46
C ARG A 348 -6.25 -9.66 7.35
N GLU A 349 -7.16 -10.57 7.03
CA GLU A 349 -6.86 -11.98 6.80
C GLU A 349 -5.91 -12.17 5.62
N GLN A 350 -6.11 -11.39 4.55
CA GLN A 350 -5.22 -11.39 3.39
C GLN A 350 -3.84 -10.83 3.73
N GLU A 351 -3.75 -9.76 4.52
CA GLU A 351 -2.47 -9.22 4.99
C GLU A 351 -1.70 -10.23 5.86
N GLU A 352 -2.39 -10.90 6.80
CA GLU A 352 -1.80 -11.95 7.63
C GLU A 352 -1.36 -13.16 6.80
N ALA A 353 -2.13 -13.57 5.81
CA ALA A 353 -1.77 -14.65 4.88
C ALA A 353 -0.53 -14.28 4.03
N ARG A 354 -0.50 -13.06 3.47
CA ARG A 354 0.67 -12.50 2.75
C ARG A 354 1.91 -12.55 3.64
N ALA A 355 1.82 -12.07 4.88
CA ALA A 355 2.96 -12.05 5.81
C ALA A 355 3.47 -13.47 6.12
N LYS A 356 2.57 -14.43 6.36
CA LYS A 356 2.93 -15.84 6.58
C LYS A 356 3.60 -16.47 5.36
N LEU A 357 3.08 -16.23 4.16
CA LEU A 357 3.65 -16.74 2.91
C LEU A 357 5.04 -16.15 2.66
N LYS A 358 5.23 -14.83 2.86
CA LYS A 358 6.54 -14.18 2.75
C LYS A 358 7.55 -14.76 3.73
N ALA A 359 7.18 -14.93 4.99
CA ALA A 359 8.06 -15.54 6.00
C ALA A 359 8.40 -17.01 5.67
N ALA A 360 7.44 -17.77 5.10
CA ALA A 360 7.67 -19.14 4.64
C ALA A 360 8.66 -19.19 3.47
N ILE A 361 8.49 -18.32 2.46
CA ILE A 361 9.41 -18.20 1.32
C ILE A 361 10.83 -17.87 1.82
N GLU A 362 10.98 -16.84 2.67
CA GLU A 362 12.28 -16.47 3.24
C GLU A 362 12.93 -17.61 4.06
N SER A 363 12.13 -18.43 4.73
CA SER A 363 12.61 -19.62 5.44
C SER A 363 13.17 -20.67 4.48
N VAL A 364 12.45 -20.97 3.40
CA VAL A 364 12.86 -21.94 2.38
C VAL A 364 14.08 -21.43 1.61
N GLU A 365 14.11 -20.16 1.23
CA GLU A 365 15.26 -19.55 0.56
C GLU A 365 16.52 -19.61 1.43
N ARG A 366 16.40 -19.36 2.75
CA ARG A 366 17.53 -19.54 3.68
C ARG A 366 18.05 -20.98 3.71
N ARG A 367 17.15 -21.96 3.73
CA ARG A 367 17.52 -23.39 3.69
C ARG A 367 18.17 -23.79 2.37
N LEU A 368 17.67 -23.26 1.26
CA LEU A 368 18.22 -23.48 -0.08
C LEU A 368 19.62 -22.86 -0.23
N HIS A 369 19.82 -21.70 0.39
CA HIS A 369 21.08 -20.98 0.35
C HIS A 369 22.09 -21.40 1.42
N ALA A 370 21.70 -22.26 2.37
CA ALA A 370 22.58 -22.75 3.41
C ALA A 370 23.81 -23.49 2.84
N PRO A 371 24.98 -23.44 3.52
CA PRO A 371 26.14 -24.26 3.14
C PRO A 371 25.79 -25.74 3.22
N MET A 372 26.13 -26.50 2.19
CA MET A 372 25.98 -27.96 2.13
C MET A 372 27.30 -28.59 1.68
N PRO A 373 27.67 -29.78 2.16
CA PRO A 373 28.85 -30.51 1.69
C PRO A 373 28.80 -30.67 0.16
N ASP A 374 29.97 -30.52 -0.48
CA ASP A 374 30.21 -30.77 -1.90
C ASP A 374 29.41 -29.93 -2.91
N LEU A 375 28.45 -29.11 -2.48
CA LEU A 375 27.56 -28.34 -3.36
C LEU A 375 28.31 -27.35 -4.26
N GLU A 376 29.35 -26.69 -3.74
CA GLU A 376 30.20 -25.79 -4.54
C GLU A 376 31.05 -26.56 -5.55
N ALA A 377 31.53 -27.75 -5.16
CA ALA A 377 32.29 -28.62 -6.04
C ALA A 377 31.40 -29.25 -7.13
N ASP A 378 30.16 -29.60 -6.80
CA ASP A 378 29.14 -30.07 -7.75
C ASP A 378 28.77 -28.97 -8.74
N GLN A 379 28.57 -27.74 -8.26
CA GLN A 379 28.31 -26.59 -9.14
C GLN A 379 29.49 -26.36 -10.09
N ALA A 380 30.73 -26.36 -9.58
CA ALA A 380 31.91 -26.17 -10.42
C ALA A 380 32.08 -27.28 -11.48
N ARG A 381 31.78 -28.55 -11.12
CA ARG A 381 31.74 -29.67 -12.07
C ARG A 381 30.68 -29.46 -13.14
N TRP A 382 29.45 -29.13 -12.74
CA TRP A 382 28.34 -28.85 -13.66
C TRP A 382 28.70 -27.73 -14.64
N GLU A 383 29.24 -26.61 -14.15
CA GLU A 383 29.66 -25.49 -15.00
C GLU A 383 30.78 -25.89 -15.97
N SER A 384 31.78 -26.65 -15.50
CA SER A 384 32.90 -27.10 -16.34
C SER A 384 32.43 -28.02 -17.46
N THR A 385 31.51 -28.95 -17.17
CA THR A 385 30.94 -29.85 -18.18
C THR A 385 30.23 -29.07 -19.27
N LEU A 386 29.36 -28.12 -18.91
CA LEU A 386 28.61 -27.34 -19.90
C LEU A 386 29.49 -26.37 -20.71
N ARG A 387 30.58 -25.87 -20.14
CA ARG A 387 31.57 -25.05 -20.87
C ARG A 387 32.37 -25.85 -21.89
N ALA A 388 32.65 -27.11 -21.59
CA ALA A 388 33.41 -28.00 -22.48
C ALA A 388 32.58 -28.45 -23.70
N THR A 389 31.24 -28.39 -23.63
CA THR A 389 30.39 -28.85 -24.72
C THR A 389 30.37 -27.88 -25.92
N LYS A 390 30.62 -28.41 -27.13
CA LYS A 390 30.39 -27.71 -28.40
C LYS A 390 28.88 -27.60 -28.70
N ARG A 391 28.49 -26.59 -29.49
CA ARG A 391 27.11 -26.13 -29.64
C ARG A 391 26.11 -27.20 -30.11
N GLU A 392 26.50 -28.17 -30.92
CA GLU A 392 25.53 -29.13 -31.47
C GLU A 392 26.09 -30.56 -31.42
N ALA A 393 25.58 -31.34 -30.46
CA ALA A 393 25.59 -32.79 -30.63
C ALA A 393 24.72 -33.14 -31.85
N VAL A 394 25.19 -34.03 -32.72
CA VAL A 394 24.40 -34.49 -33.87
C VAL A 394 23.32 -35.44 -33.35
N TRP A 395 22.06 -35.02 -33.44
CA TRP A 395 20.90 -35.80 -33.03
C TRP A 395 20.28 -36.52 -34.22
N LYS A 396 20.09 -37.83 -34.11
CA LYS A 396 19.37 -38.65 -35.09
C LYS A 396 17.95 -38.91 -34.60
N PRO A 397 16.91 -38.39 -35.28
CA PRO A 397 15.52 -38.69 -34.93
C PRO A 397 15.23 -40.20 -35.01
N LEU A 398 14.45 -40.69 -34.06
CA LEU A 398 13.93 -42.05 -34.08
C LEU A 398 12.73 -42.12 -35.03
N ASP A 399 12.67 -43.16 -35.87
CA ASP A 399 11.52 -43.44 -36.72
C ASP A 399 10.54 -44.38 -35.99
N PRO A 400 9.40 -43.91 -35.47
CA PRO A 400 8.50 -44.73 -34.66
C PRO A 400 7.84 -45.81 -35.52
N LYS A 401 8.01 -47.08 -35.14
CA LYS A 401 7.42 -48.25 -35.82
C LYS A 401 6.15 -48.74 -35.14
N GLU A 402 6.12 -48.72 -33.81
CA GLU A 402 4.94 -49.07 -33.02
C GLU A 402 4.66 -47.99 -31.98
N LEU A 403 3.39 -47.63 -31.84
CA LEU A 403 2.92 -46.62 -30.90
C LEU A 403 1.74 -47.21 -30.12
N ARG A 404 1.81 -47.18 -28.79
CA ARG A 404 0.75 -47.66 -27.90
C ARG A 404 0.52 -46.67 -26.77
N ALA A 405 -0.73 -46.45 -26.42
CA ALA A 405 -1.13 -45.67 -25.25
C ALA A 405 -2.05 -46.53 -24.36
N SER A 406 -1.83 -46.53 -23.05
CA SER A 406 -2.48 -47.47 -22.13
C SER A 406 -3.91 -47.09 -21.72
N GLY A 407 -4.32 -45.85 -21.95
CA GLY A 407 -5.55 -45.20 -21.49
C GLY A 407 -6.46 -44.72 -22.62
N GLY A 408 -6.18 -45.15 -23.86
CA GLY A 408 -7.05 -44.93 -25.02
C GLY A 408 -6.71 -43.73 -25.89
N SER A 409 -5.64 -42.98 -25.60
CA SER A 409 -5.16 -41.94 -26.51
C SER A 409 -4.73 -42.52 -27.85
N SER A 410 -5.01 -41.82 -28.95
CA SER A 410 -4.45 -42.16 -30.26
C SER A 410 -3.08 -41.50 -30.41
N LEU A 411 -2.09 -42.23 -30.94
CA LEU A 411 -0.75 -41.71 -31.22
C LEU A 411 -0.47 -41.81 -32.72
N MET A 412 -0.20 -40.67 -33.37
CA MET A 412 0.00 -40.59 -34.81
C MET A 412 1.39 -40.07 -35.16
N ARG A 413 2.17 -40.87 -35.87
CA ARG A 413 3.44 -40.44 -36.49
C ARG A 413 3.18 -39.38 -37.56
N LYS A 414 3.97 -38.30 -37.54
CA LYS A 414 3.94 -37.19 -38.51
C LYS A 414 5.14 -37.27 -39.48
N PRO A 415 5.10 -36.53 -40.62
CA PRO A 415 6.18 -36.56 -41.61
C PRO A 415 7.55 -36.11 -41.09
N ASP A 416 7.59 -35.24 -40.07
CA ASP A 416 8.81 -34.75 -39.41
C ASP A 416 9.34 -35.70 -38.32
N LEU A 417 8.82 -36.94 -38.29
CA LEU A 417 9.07 -37.98 -37.30
C LEU A 417 8.62 -37.63 -35.87
N SER A 418 7.86 -36.54 -35.70
CA SER A 418 7.16 -36.28 -34.43
C SER A 418 5.93 -37.19 -34.29
N ILE A 419 5.44 -37.31 -33.06
CA ILE A 419 4.24 -38.04 -32.69
C ILE A 419 3.25 -36.99 -32.17
N LEU A 420 2.03 -37.03 -32.69
CA LEU A 420 0.91 -36.25 -32.18
C LEU A 420 -0.08 -37.19 -31.49
N ALA A 421 -0.34 -36.92 -30.22
CA ALA A 421 -1.36 -37.57 -29.43
C ALA A 421 -2.73 -36.89 -29.61
N GLY A 422 -3.78 -37.69 -29.68
CA GLY A 422 -5.16 -37.23 -29.83
C GLY A 422 -6.16 -38.19 -29.20
N GLY A 423 -7.44 -38.02 -29.52
CA GLY A 423 -8.52 -38.83 -28.96
C GLY A 423 -8.78 -38.52 -27.47
N PRO A 424 -9.24 -39.50 -26.67
CA PRO A 424 -9.46 -39.34 -25.23
C PRO A 424 -8.23 -38.77 -24.52
N ASN A 425 -8.44 -37.90 -23.54
CA ASN A 425 -7.38 -37.34 -22.68
C ASN A 425 -7.64 -37.77 -21.23
N PRO A 426 -7.26 -39.01 -20.85
CA PRO A 426 -7.48 -39.51 -19.49
C PRO A 426 -6.60 -38.76 -18.46
N ASP A 427 -6.93 -38.91 -17.18
CA ASP A 427 -6.19 -38.23 -16.10
C ASP A 427 -4.73 -38.67 -16.02
N THR A 428 -4.47 -39.96 -16.27
CA THR A 428 -3.13 -40.56 -16.28
C THR A 428 -3.00 -41.59 -17.40
N GLU A 429 -1.80 -41.74 -17.97
CA GLU A 429 -1.53 -42.70 -19.05
C GLU A 429 -0.03 -42.98 -19.21
N SER A 430 0.30 -44.05 -19.93
CA SER A 430 1.65 -44.37 -20.38
C SER A 430 1.69 -44.46 -21.90
N TYR A 431 2.66 -43.79 -22.54
CA TYR A 431 2.96 -43.93 -23.97
C TYR A 431 4.14 -44.87 -24.15
N THR A 432 4.00 -45.88 -25.01
CA THR A 432 5.06 -46.81 -25.38
C THR A 432 5.37 -46.67 -26.87
N ILE A 433 6.62 -46.31 -27.17
CA ILE A 433 7.13 -46.07 -28.51
C ILE A 433 8.21 -47.11 -28.80
N THR A 434 8.08 -47.83 -29.91
CA THR A 434 9.12 -48.74 -30.39
C THR A 434 9.69 -48.21 -31.70
N ALA A 435 11.02 -48.08 -31.79
CA ALA A 435 11.74 -47.63 -32.98
C ALA A 435 13.03 -48.44 -33.19
N ASP A 436 13.50 -48.56 -34.43
CA ASP A 436 14.80 -49.16 -34.71
C ASP A 436 15.92 -48.22 -34.23
N ALA A 437 17.01 -48.76 -33.68
CA ALA A 437 18.15 -47.97 -33.22
C ALA A 437 18.99 -47.47 -34.41
N PRO A 438 19.11 -46.13 -34.65
CA PRO A 438 19.78 -45.59 -35.83
C PRO A 438 21.31 -45.44 -35.68
N LEU A 439 21.85 -45.86 -34.55
CA LEU A 439 23.26 -45.76 -34.17
C LEU A 439 23.72 -47.11 -33.61
N PRO A 440 25.01 -47.46 -33.71
CA PRO A 440 25.58 -48.64 -33.07
C PRO A 440 25.90 -48.44 -31.58
N ARG A 441 25.95 -47.18 -31.15
CA ARG A 441 26.22 -46.75 -29.77
C ARG A 441 25.39 -45.50 -29.49
N ILE A 442 24.71 -45.44 -28.35
CA ILE A 442 23.84 -44.33 -27.95
C ILE A 442 24.28 -43.83 -26.58
N THR A 443 24.59 -42.55 -26.46
CA THR A 443 24.99 -41.90 -25.20
C THR A 443 23.85 -41.16 -24.54
N ALA A 444 22.88 -40.63 -25.31
CA ALA A 444 21.72 -39.94 -24.77
C ALA A 444 20.47 -40.03 -25.66
N LEU A 445 19.31 -39.86 -25.02
CA LEU A 445 18.00 -39.69 -25.63
C LEU A 445 17.53 -38.24 -25.44
N ARG A 446 17.03 -37.62 -26.51
CA ARG A 446 16.37 -36.30 -26.47
C ARG A 446 14.88 -36.46 -26.70
N LEU A 447 14.09 -35.89 -25.80
CA LEU A 447 12.65 -35.67 -25.95
C LEU A 447 12.42 -34.21 -26.29
N GLU A 448 12.05 -33.90 -27.51
CA GLU A 448 11.59 -32.58 -27.92
C GLU A 448 10.07 -32.51 -27.77
N VAL A 449 9.56 -31.44 -27.18
CA VAL A 449 8.13 -31.16 -27.02
C VAL A 449 7.79 -29.95 -27.89
N LEU A 450 6.80 -30.10 -28.77
CA LEU A 450 6.58 -29.24 -29.93
C LEU A 450 5.19 -28.58 -29.85
N PRO A 451 5.06 -27.25 -29.96
CA PRO A 451 3.75 -26.62 -30.04
C PRO A 451 3.01 -27.07 -31.30
N ASP A 452 1.69 -27.19 -31.21
CA ASP A 452 0.83 -27.57 -32.33
C ASP A 452 -0.48 -26.79 -32.27
N GLU A 453 -0.95 -26.29 -33.43
CA GLU A 453 -2.19 -25.51 -33.51
C GLU A 453 -3.44 -26.32 -33.15
N SER A 454 -3.37 -27.65 -33.24
CA SER A 454 -4.49 -28.53 -32.87
C SER A 454 -4.59 -28.80 -31.36
N LEU A 455 -3.62 -28.33 -30.56
CA LEU A 455 -3.58 -28.51 -29.11
C LEU A 455 -3.98 -27.22 -28.37
N ASN A 456 -4.45 -27.40 -27.13
CA ASN A 456 -4.86 -26.29 -26.27
C ASN A 456 -3.72 -25.30 -26.05
N SER A 457 -4.06 -24.01 -26.01
CA SER A 457 -3.11 -22.91 -25.81
C SER A 457 -1.93 -22.91 -26.81
N ARG A 458 -2.07 -23.62 -27.95
CA ARG A 458 -1.00 -23.88 -28.93
C ARG A 458 0.25 -24.50 -28.30
N GLY A 459 0.08 -25.21 -27.18
CA GLY A 459 1.17 -25.82 -26.44
C GLY A 459 1.51 -27.24 -26.91
N PRO A 460 2.61 -27.83 -26.41
CA PRO A 460 2.97 -29.21 -26.73
C PRO A 460 2.22 -30.23 -25.87
N GLY A 461 1.54 -29.81 -24.80
CA GLY A 461 0.78 -30.65 -23.89
C GLY A 461 -0.71 -30.68 -24.23
N ARG A 462 -1.46 -31.53 -23.51
CA ARG A 462 -2.90 -31.76 -23.74
C ARG A 462 -3.79 -31.16 -22.64
N ALA A 463 -3.21 -30.61 -21.58
CA ALA A 463 -3.96 -29.88 -20.56
C ALA A 463 -4.60 -28.61 -21.15
N GLU A 464 -5.59 -28.02 -20.46
CA GLU A 464 -6.29 -26.80 -20.94
C GLU A 464 -5.34 -25.59 -21.07
N ASN A 465 -4.35 -25.49 -20.19
CA ASN A 465 -3.27 -24.50 -20.26
C ASN A 465 -2.18 -24.85 -21.29
N GLY A 466 -2.27 -25.98 -22.01
CA GLY A 466 -1.29 -26.42 -23.01
C GLY A 466 -0.04 -27.12 -22.45
N ASP A 467 -0.02 -27.42 -21.15
CA ASP A 467 1.11 -28.03 -20.45
C ASP A 467 1.00 -29.57 -20.34
N PHE A 468 2.08 -30.22 -19.88
CA PHE A 468 2.16 -31.66 -19.60
C PHE A 468 3.02 -31.92 -18.36
N VAL A 469 2.89 -33.10 -17.74
CA VAL A 469 3.76 -33.53 -16.64
C VAL A 469 4.30 -34.94 -16.90
N LEU A 470 5.54 -35.04 -17.39
CA LEU A 470 6.23 -36.31 -17.59
C LEU A 470 6.76 -36.83 -16.25
N THR A 471 6.17 -37.91 -15.74
CA THR A 471 6.46 -38.44 -14.40
C THR A 471 7.53 -39.54 -14.36
N ASP A 472 7.68 -40.32 -15.43
CA ASP A 472 8.75 -41.32 -15.53
C ASP A 472 9.12 -41.55 -17.01
N LEU A 473 10.39 -41.90 -17.24
CA LEU A 473 10.91 -42.27 -18.54
C LEU A 473 11.74 -43.56 -18.39
N ASP A 474 11.33 -44.61 -19.11
CA ASP A 474 12.04 -45.89 -19.16
C ASP A 474 12.48 -46.19 -20.58
N VAL A 475 13.75 -46.55 -20.76
CA VAL A 475 14.30 -46.96 -22.06
C VAL A 475 14.81 -48.38 -21.97
N ARG A 476 14.45 -49.19 -22.97
CA ARG A 476 14.91 -50.57 -23.12
C ARG A 476 15.39 -50.81 -24.54
N CYS A 477 16.29 -51.76 -24.70
CA CYS A 477 16.85 -52.17 -25.98
C CYS A 477 16.83 -53.69 -26.13
N GLY A 478 16.40 -54.19 -27.28
CA GLY A 478 16.44 -55.62 -27.61
C GLY A 478 16.26 -55.89 -29.09
N GLU A 479 16.60 -57.10 -29.54
CA GLU A 479 16.42 -57.54 -30.92
C GLU A 479 14.98 -58.01 -31.20
N THR A 480 14.58 -58.12 -32.47
CA THR A 480 13.29 -58.68 -32.86
C THR A 480 13.32 -60.21 -32.95
N GLY A 481 12.53 -60.91 -32.13
CA GLY A 481 12.33 -62.37 -32.22
C GLY A 481 11.80 -63.01 -30.93
N LYS A 482 11.16 -64.19 -31.02
CA LYS A 482 10.78 -64.98 -29.84
C LYS A 482 12.06 -65.43 -29.11
N GLY A 483 12.23 -64.96 -27.86
CA GLY A 483 13.42 -65.24 -27.04
C GLY A 483 14.50 -64.15 -27.04
N ALA A 484 14.24 -62.99 -27.67
CA ALA A 484 15.17 -61.87 -27.65
C ALA A 484 15.35 -61.30 -26.23
N VAL A 485 16.61 -61.08 -25.83
CA VAL A 485 16.95 -60.48 -24.54
C VAL A 485 16.75 -58.98 -24.61
N VAL A 486 15.81 -58.46 -23.81
CA VAL A 486 15.56 -57.02 -23.66
C VAL A 486 16.34 -56.51 -22.46
N ARG A 487 17.25 -55.56 -22.69
CA ARG A 487 18.06 -54.90 -21.65
C ARG A 487 17.44 -53.54 -21.31
N SER A 488 17.32 -53.23 -20.02
CA SER A 488 17.01 -51.87 -19.58
C SER A 488 18.24 -50.99 -19.75
N TRP A 489 18.02 -49.73 -20.11
CA TRP A 489 19.04 -48.69 -20.14
C TRP A 489 18.72 -47.67 -19.05
N PRO A 490 19.30 -47.81 -17.84
CA PRO A 490 18.98 -46.95 -16.71
C PRO A 490 19.44 -45.52 -16.98
N ILE A 491 18.50 -44.57 -16.95
CA ILE A 491 18.82 -43.15 -17.07
C ILE A 491 19.35 -42.65 -15.73
N LYS A 492 20.53 -42.02 -15.75
CA LYS A 492 21.24 -41.52 -14.57
C LYS A 492 21.04 -40.02 -14.38
N THR A 493 20.96 -39.26 -15.45
CA THR A 493 20.88 -37.79 -15.43
C THR A 493 19.85 -37.32 -16.44
N ALA A 494 19.27 -36.14 -16.18
CA ALA A 494 18.43 -35.45 -17.14
C ALA A 494 18.65 -33.93 -17.06
N THR A 495 18.56 -33.26 -18.21
CA THR A 495 18.63 -31.80 -18.33
C THR A 495 17.56 -31.32 -19.30
N ALA A 496 16.99 -30.14 -19.09
CA ALA A 496 16.03 -29.54 -20.00
C ALA A 496 16.41 -28.08 -20.28
N ASP A 497 16.00 -27.59 -21.45
CA ASP A 497 16.11 -26.17 -21.77
C ASP A 497 15.24 -25.30 -20.87
N TYR A 498 14.07 -25.81 -20.51
CA TYR A 498 13.17 -25.16 -19.59
C TYR A 498 12.51 -26.18 -18.67
N SER A 499 12.28 -25.78 -17.44
CA SER A 499 11.42 -26.48 -16.50
C SER A 499 10.66 -25.41 -15.75
N GLN A 500 9.34 -25.56 -15.64
CA GLN A 500 8.56 -24.67 -14.78
C GLN A 500 8.99 -24.87 -13.32
N PRO A 501 8.80 -23.84 -12.47
CA PRO A 501 9.03 -23.96 -11.03
C PRO A 501 8.29 -25.17 -10.44
N GLY A 502 9.03 -26.06 -9.77
CA GLY A 502 8.45 -27.22 -9.05
C GLY A 502 8.36 -28.50 -9.85
N PHE A 503 8.58 -28.44 -11.15
CA PHE A 503 8.58 -29.62 -12.03
C PHE A 503 9.89 -29.70 -12.83
N PRO A 504 11.07 -29.77 -12.16
CA PRO A 504 12.36 -29.94 -12.83
C PRO A 504 12.42 -31.29 -13.56
N VAL A 505 13.12 -31.30 -14.69
CA VAL A 505 13.31 -32.51 -15.53
C VAL A 505 13.83 -33.74 -14.77
N LEU A 506 14.62 -33.54 -13.71
CA LEU A 506 15.14 -34.63 -12.89
C LEU A 506 14.04 -35.46 -12.21
N MET A 507 12.84 -34.89 -12.01
CA MET A 507 11.70 -35.64 -11.49
C MET A 507 11.18 -36.68 -12.48
N ALA A 508 11.39 -36.49 -13.79
CA ALA A 508 11.00 -37.49 -14.78
C ALA A 508 11.85 -38.78 -14.72
N ILE A 509 12.88 -38.82 -13.85
CA ILE A 509 13.76 -39.98 -13.65
C ILE A 509 13.95 -40.34 -12.16
N ASP A 510 13.21 -39.71 -11.24
CA ASP A 510 13.32 -39.94 -9.80
C ASP A 510 12.58 -41.21 -9.32
N ARG A 511 11.83 -41.85 -10.23
CA ARG A 511 10.97 -43.03 -10.02
C ARG A 511 9.81 -42.80 -9.04
N VAL A 512 9.45 -41.55 -8.78
CA VAL A 512 8.30 -41.14 -7.98
C VAL A 512 7.16 -40.75 -8.93
N GLN A 513 6.16 -41.61 -9.03
CA GLN A 513 5.09 -41.50 -10.03
C GLN A 513 4.24 -40.22 -9.97
N LYS A 514 4.35 -39.40 -8.93
CA LYS A 514 3.55 -38.17 -8.76
C LYS A 514 4.28 -36.88 -9.12
N THR A 515 5.61 -36.91 -9.12
CA THR A 515 6.47 -35.79 -9.50
C THR A 515 6.86 -35.93 -10.96
N GLY A 516 7.17 -34.83 -11.64
CA GLY A 516 7.52 -34.89 -13.05
C GLY A 516 8.05 -33.60 -13.61
N TRP A 517 8.31 -33.62 -14.92
CA TRP A 517 8.78 -32.48 -15.70
C TRP A 517 7.62 -31.78 -16.40
N GLY A 518 7.54 -30.44 -16.27
CA GLY A 518 6.55 -29.59 -16.93
C GLY A 518 7.13 -28.25 -17.37
N ILE A 519 6.40 -27.52 -18.21
CA ILE A 519 6.87 -26.31 -18.91
C ILE A 519 5.89 -25.13 -18.85
N GLU A 520 5.01 -25.09 -17.85
CA GLU A 520 4.13 -23.96 -17.61
C GLU A 520 4.84 -22.59 -17.68
N ALA A 521 4.10 -21.58 -18.14
CA ALA A 521 4.55 -20.23 -18.52
C ALA A 521 5.28 -20.12 -19.88
N ARG A 522 5.72 -21.24 -20.50
CA ARG A 522 6.31 -21.24 -21.86
C ARG A 522 5.72 -22.27 -22.82
N VAL A 523 4.49 -22.71 -22.56
CA VAL A 523 3.79 -23.72 -23.37
C VAL A 523 3.78 -23.43 -24.87
N GLY A 524 3.72 -22.18 -25.34
CA GLY A 524 3.72 -21.86 -26.78
C GLY A 524 5.07 -22.01 -27.50
N GLU A 525 6.13 -22.40 -26.79
CA GLU A 525 7.50 -22.52 -27.31
C GLU A 525 7.88 -24.00 -27.50
N ARG A 526 8.87 -24.26 -28.38
CA ARG A 526 9.51 -25.58 -28.47
C ARG A 526 10.45 -25.75 -27.29
N HIS A 527 10.31 -26.86 -26.56
CA HIS A 527 11.22 -27.25 -25.50
C HIS A 527 11.81 -28.65 -25.71
N PHE A 528 12.82 -29.02 -24.92
CA PHE A 528 13.37 -30.36 -24.94
C PHE A 528 14.05 -30.75 -23.63
N ALA A 529 14.03 -32.06 -23.36
CA ALA A 529 14.81 -32.71 -22.32
C ALA A 529 15.81 -33.69 -22.93
N ILE A 530 16.96 -33.85 -22.29
CA ILE A 530 18.03 -34.79 -22.62
C ILE A 530 18.18 -35.74 -21.43
N PHE A 531 18.21 -37.03 -21.70
CA PHE A 531 18.30 -38.13 -20.75
C PHE A 531 19.54 -38.96 -21.08
N GLU A 532 20.45 -39.12 -20.12
CA GLU A 532 21.66 -39.91 -20.31
C GLU A 532 21.64 -41.18 -19.47
N GLY A 533 22.13 -42.26 -20.06
CA GLY A 533 22.33 -43.51 -19.34
C GLY A 533 23.45 -43.45 -18.31
N ASP A 534 23.46 -44.41 -17.40
CA ASP A 534 24.60 -44.68 -16.52
C ASP A 534 25.88 -45.10 -17.30
N ALA A 535 25.70 -45.74 -18.45
CA ALA A 535 26.71 -46.03 -19.46
C ALA A 535 26.13 -45.91 -20.89
N PRO A 536 26.95 -45.73 -21.93
CA PRO A 536 26.50 -45.78 -23.31
C PRO A 536 25.81 -47.11 -23.64
N LEU A 537 24.70 -47.04 -24.36
CA LEU A 537 23.94 -48.18 -24.83
C LEU A 537 24.51 -48.67 -26.17
N GLU A 538 25.08 -49.87 -26.17
CA GLU A 538 25.54 -50.54 -27.39
C GLU A 538 24.35 -51.23 -28.09
N THR A 539 24.18 -50.97 -29.40
CA THR A 539 23.00 -51.37 -30.17
C THR A 539 23.42 -52.17 -31.41
N PRO A 540 23.12 -53.49 -31.49
CA PRO A 540 23.37 -54.26 -32.70
C PRO A 540 22.53 -53.76 -33.89
N PRO A 541 22.90 -54.10 -35.15
CA PRO A 541 22.22 -53.59 -36.35
C PRO A 541 20.70 -53.84 -36.44
N SER A 542 20.18 -54.82 -35.69
CA SER A 542 18.75 -55.18 -35.61
C SER A 542 18.08 -54.75 -34.30
N ALA A 543 18.76 -53.92 -33.49
CA ALA A 543 18.25 -53.48 -32.20
C ALA A 543 17.04 -52.55 -32.36
N ARG A 544 16.04 -52.76 -31.51
CA ARG A 544 14.93 -51.84 -31.29
C ARG A 544 14.99 -51.23 -29.91
N LEU A 545 14.67 -49.95 -29.84
CA LEU A 545 14.45 -49.21 -28.62
C LEU A 545 12.96 -49.26 -28.29
N THR A 546 12.63 -49.57 -27.04
CA THR A 546 11.30 -49.40 -26.47
C THR A 546 11.39 -48.31 -25.41
N ILE A 547 10.71 -47.19 -25.67
CA ILE A 547 10.70 -46.00 -24.81
C ILE A 547 9.31 -45.86 -24.21
N ARG A 548 9.21 -45.87 -22.88
CA ARG A 548 7.98 -45.64 -22.15
C ARG A 548 8.02 -44.26 -21.48
N LEU A 549 7.00 -43.46 -21.73
CA LEU A 549 6.75 -42.16 -21.10
C LEU A 549 5.52 -42.29 -20.21
N ASP A 550 5.65 -42.05 -18.91
CA ASP A 550 4.56 -42.17 -17.94
C ASP A 550 4.06 -40.78 -17.51
N PHE A 551 2.73 -40.61 -17.44
CA PHE A 551 2.05 -39.37 -17.01
C PHE A 551 1.09 -39.73 -15.88
N ARG A 552 1.55 -39.60 -14.63
CA ARG A 552 0.88 -40.12 -13.43
C ARG A 552 0.71 -39.07 -12.33
N SER A 553 0.88 -37.79 -12.68
CA SER A 553 0.79 -36.66 -11.75
C SER A 553 -0.60 -36.49 -11.15
N ASP A 554 -0.69 -35.82 -10.00
CA ASP A 554 -1.98 -35.44 -9.39
C ASP A 554 -2.70 -34.33 -10.18
N LEU A 555 -2.04 -33.72 -11.17
CA LEU A 555 -2.64 -32.80 -12.12
C LEU A 555 -3.35 -33.60 -13.24
N PRO A 556 -4.70 -33.58 -13.31
CA PRO A 556 -5.43 -34.40 -14.26
C PRO A 556 -5.18 -33.93 -15.69
N ARG A 557 -5.13 -34.87 -16.64
CA ARG A 557 -5.12 -34.61 -18.10
C ARG A 557 -3.86 -33.89 -18.62
N HIS A 558 -2.79 -33.84 -17.81
CA HIS A 558 -1.48 -33.28 -18.17
C HIS A 558 -0.62 -34.28 -18.97
N LEU A 559 -1.20 -34.80 -20.06
CA LEU A 559 -0.53 -35.72 -20.98
C LEU A 559 0.23 -34.95 -22.07
N LEU A 560 1.27 -35.57 -22.63
CA LEU A 560 2.03 -34.97 -23.72
C LEU A 560 1.24 -35.00 -25.04
N GLY A 561 1.25 -33.90 -25.78
CA GLY A 561 0.51 -33.72 -27.03
C GLY A 561 1.35 -33.99 -28.26
N ARG A 562 2.31 -33.13 -28.58
CA ARG A 562 3.22 -33.33 -29.72
C ARG A 562 4.67 -33.37 -29.28
N PHE A 563 5.38 -34.41 -29.70
CA PHE A 563 6.76 -34.64 -29.28
C PHE A 563 7.57 -35.41 -30.32
N ARG A 564 8.90 -35.33 -30.22
CA ARG A 564 9.85 -36.07 -31.06
C ARG A 564 10.94 -36.66 -30.19
N LEU A 565 11.34 -37.90 -30.52
CA LEU A 565 12.43 -38.59 -29.84
C LEU A 565 13.63 -38.68 -30.79
N SER A 566 14.83 -38.36 -30.28
CA SER A 566 16.09 -38.44 -31.02
C SER A 566 17.18 -39.05 -30.14
N VAL A 567 18.22 -39.64 -30.74
CA VAL A 567 19.38 -40.19 -30.03
C VAL A 567 20.68 -39.63 -30.58
N THR A 568 21.75 -39.69 -29.79
CA THR A 568 23.10 -39.28 -30.20
C THR A 568 24.15 -40.25 -29.67
N ASP A 569 25.31 -40.30 -30.32
CA ASP A 569 26.53 -41.00 -29.90
C ASP A 569 27.60 -40.03 -29.33
N SER A 570 27.25 -38.74 -29.21
CA SER A 570 28.12 -37.70 -28.70
C SER A 570 28.58 -37.97 -27.27
N GLU A 571 29.87 -37.80 -26.99
CA GLU A 571 30.41 -37.83 -25.62
C GLU A 571 30.03 -36.60 -24.78
N SER A 572 29.39 -35.60 -25.41
CA SER A 572 28.85 -34.43 -24.75
C SER A 572 27.44 -34.14 -25.30
N PRO A 573 26.42 -34.89 -24.88
CA PRO A 573 25.07 -34.79 -25.41
C PRO A 573 24.34 -33.53 -24.90
N HIS A 574 24.74 -32.99 -23.76
CA HIS A 574 24.25 -31.71 -23.24
C HIS A 574 24.80 -30.54 -24.06
N SER A 575 24.17 -30.23 -25.20
CA SER A 575 24.41 -28.94 -25.83
C SER A 575 24.03 -27.80 -24.86
N ARG A 576 24.69 -26.65 -25.01
CA ARG A 576 24.25 -25.39 -24.34
C ARG A 576 22.88 -24.92 -24.82
N ASP A 577 22.30 -25.59 -25.81
CA ASP A 577 20.95 -25.30 -26.26
C ASP A 577 20.01 -25.33 -25.06
N GLY A 578 19.22 -24.27 -24.93
CA GLY A 578 18.20 -24.19 -23.90
C GLY A 578 18.57 -23.51 -22.60
N LEU A 579 19.85 -23.33 -22.29
CA LEU A 579 20.22 -22.33 -21.28
C LEU A 579 19.75 -20.97 -21.81
N GLY A 580 18.79 -20.34 -21.11
CA GLY A 580 18.33 -19.00 -21.49
C GLY A 580 19.53 -18.07 -21.70
N SER A 581 19.46 -17.17 -22.69
CA SER A 581 20.62 -16.38 -23.16
C SER A 581 21.40 -15.67 -22.05
N THR A 582 20.70 -15.21 -21.00
CA THR A 582 21.30 -14.61 -19.80
C THR A 582 22.13 -15.62 -18.98
N LEU A 583 21.61 -16.82 -18.77
CA LEU A 583 22.29 -17.87 -18.01
C LEU A 583 23.48 -18.44 -18.78
N GLU A 584 23.35 -18.59 -20.10
CA GLU A 584 24.45 -19.01 -20.97
C GLU A 584 25.58 -17.97 -20.97
N LYS A 585 25.24 -16.68 -21.08
CA LYS A 585 26.24 -15.59 -21.00
C LYS A 585 27.00 -15.63 -19.67
N ALA A 586 26.28 -15.78 -18.55
CA ALA A 586 26.90 -15.93 -17.23
C ALA A 586 27.78 -17.19 -17.15
N LEU A 587 27.32 -18.31 -17.71
CA LEU A 587 28.05 -19.57 -17.75
C LEU A 587 29.37 -19.44 -18.52
N LEU A 588 29.38 -18.78 -19.69
CA LEU A 588 30.55 -18.68 -20.58
C LEU A 588 31.57 -17.61 -20.16
N GLY A 589 31.15 -16.53 -19.48
CA GLY A 589 32.07 -15.49 -19.00
C GLY A 589 33.13 -16.04 -18.03
N GLU A 590 34.37 -15.57 -18.05
CA GLU A 590 35.45 -16.15 -17.23
C GLU A 590 35.07 -16.24 -15.73
N PRO A 591 35.26 -17.38 -15.05
CA PRO A 591 34.78 -17.57 -13.68
C PRO A 591 35.27 -16.50 -12.69
N GLY A 592 36.50 -16.02 -12.89
CA GLY A 592 37.13 -14.98 -12.08
C GLY A 592 36.59 -13.56 -12.31
N THR A 593 35.95 -13.30 -13.45
CA THR A 593 35.52 -11.94 -13.85
C THR A 593 34.01 -11.73 -13.79
N ARG A 594 33.22 -12.77 -13.52
CA ARG A 594 31.76 -12.70 -13.37
C ARG A 594 31.34 -11.70 -12.28
N SER A 595 30.34 -10.89 -12.60
CA SER A 595 29.69 -9.98 -11.66
C SER A 595 28.99 -10.74 -10.52
N PRO A 596 28.74 -10.09 -9.38
CA PRO A 596 27.96 -10.70 -8.29
C PRO A 596 26.57 -11.18 -8.73
N ALA A 597 25.95 -10.51 -9.71
CA ALA A 597 24.65 -10.91 -10.26
C ALA A 597 24.75 -12.20 -11.08
N GLU A 598 25.76 -12.35 -11.93
CA GLU A 598 25.98 -13.56 -12.73
C GLU A 598 26.31 -14.77 -11.85
N LYS A 599 27.12 -14.57 -10.79
CA LYS A 599 27.42 -15.61 -9.80
C LYS A 599 26.15 -16.08 -9.08
N ARG A 600 25.31 -15.14 -8.63
CA ARG A 600 24.01 -15.46 -8.00
C ARG A 600 23.08 -16.18 -8.97
N LEU A 601 23.00 -15.74 -10.22
CA LEU A 601 22.15 -16.36 -11.24
C LEU A 601 22.51 -17.85 -11.45
N LEU A 602 23.79 -18.16 -11.66
CA LEU A 602 24.26 -19.53 -11.82
C LEU A 602 24.03 -20.37 -10.55
N GLN A 603 24.31 -19.79 -9.38
CA GLN A 603 24.11 -20.46 -8.11
C GLN A 603 22.63 -20.77 -7.85
N THR A 604 21.72 -19.82 -8.08
CA THR A 604 20.27 -20.01 -7.93
C THR A 604 19.78 -21.07 -8.90
N TYR A 605 20.12 -20.97 -10.18
CA TYR A 605 19.71 -21.98 -11.17
C TYR A 605 20.22 -23.38 -10.82
N PHE A 606 21.50 -23.49 -10.42
CA PHE A 606 22.07 -24.77 -10.01
C PHE A 606 21.32 -25.35 -8.80
N ARG A 607 21.04 -24.54 -7.78
CA ARG A 607 20.37 -25.00 -6.56
C ARG A 607 18.87 -25.29 -6.74
N GLU A 608 18.17 -24.52 -7.55
CA GLU A 608 16.73 -24.69 -7.77
C GLU A 608 16.41 -25.77 -8.81
N SER A 609 17.28 -25.95 -9.82
CA SER A 609 16.93 -26.74 -11.02
C SER A 609 17.87 -27.91 -11.32
N VAL A 610 19.07 -27.96 -10.72
CA VAL A 610 20.10 -28.96 -11.10
C VAL A 610 20.51 -29.86 -9.94
N SER A 611 20.73 -29.30 -8.74
CA SER A 611 21.35 -30.01 -7.62
C SER A 611 20.35 -30.98 -6.95
N PRO A 612 20.65 -32.30 -6.91
CA PRO A 612 19.84 -33.27 -6.17
C PRO A 612 19.81 -32.99 -4.67
N ALA A 613 20.91 -32.44 -4.11
CA ALA A 613 21.03 -32.13 -2.68
C ALA A 613 20.03 -31.06 -2.22
N THR A 614 19.62 -30.17 -3.13
CA THR A 614 18.69 -29.07 -2.86
C THR A 614 17.30 -29.32 -3.41
N ALA A 615 17.10 -30.37 -4.21
CA ALA A 615 15.84 -30.68 -4.88
C ALA A 615 14.65 -30.75 -3.89
N ALA A 616 14.82 -31.38 -2.72
CA ALA A 616 13.74 -31.48 -1.75
C ALA A 616 13.25 -30.12 -1.24
N VAL A 617 14.17 -29.19 -0.96
CA VAL A 617 13.88 -27.84 -0.46
C VAL A 617 13.36 -26.94 -1.59
N ALA A 618 13.94 -27.06 -2.79
CA ALA A 618 13.52 -26.28 -3.96
C ALA A 618 12.05 -26.52 -4.35
N ARG A 619 11.50 -27.72 -4.06
CA ARG A 619 10.08 -28.06 -4.31
C ARG A 619 9.08 -27.26 -3.47
N GLU A 620 9.51 -26.66 -2.36
CA GLU A 620 8.62 -25.89 -1.49
C GLU A 620 8.32 -24.48 -2.04
N LEU A 621 9.25 -23.88 -2.80
CA LEU A 621 9.14 -22.49 -3.28
C LEU A 621 7.99 -22.23 -4.27
N PRO A 622 7.76 -23.06 -5.29
CA PRO A 622 6.75 -22.79 -6.32
C PRO A 622 5.34 -22.65 -5.76
N GLY A 623 4.93 -23.57 -4.88
CA GLY A 623 3.61 -23.53 -4.24
C GLY A 623 3.43 -22.28 -3.38
N LEU A 624 4.44 -21.94 -2.57
CA LEU A 624 4.41 -20.74 -1.73
C LEU A 624 4.36 -19.44 -2.55
N ARG A 625 5.16 -19.36 -3.63
CA ARG A 625 5.18 -18.21 -4.55
C ARG A 625 3.86 -18.09 -5.32
N ALA A 626 3.27 -19.20 -5.76
CA ALA A 626 1.97 -19.21 -6.43
C ALA A 626 0.85 -18.75 -5.49
N SER A 627 0.79 -19.27 -4.26
CA SER A 627 -0.19 -18.82 -3.27
C SER A 627 -0.02 -17.35 -2.89
N LEU A 628 1.22 -16.83 -2.87
CA LEU A 628 1.46 -15.40 -2.64
C LEU A 628 0.95 -14.57 -3.81
N ALA A 629 1.22 -14.99 -5.05
CA ALA A 629 0.79 -14.29 -6.26
C ALA A 629 -0.74 -14.30 -6.45
N GLU A 630 -1.44 -15.38 -6.06
CA GLU A 630 -2.91 -15.43 -6.08
C GLU A 630 -3.53 -14.45 -5.07
N LEU A 631 -2.81 -14.17 -3.99
CA LEU A 631 -3.27 -13.31 -2.92
C LEU A 631 -2.89 -11.85 -3.13
N GLU A 632 -1.95 -11.56 -4.04
CA GLU A 632 -1.46 -10.21 -4.42
C GLU A 632 -2.36 -9.54 -5.45
#